data_AF-A0A8S9VZG6-F1
#
_entry.id   AF-A0A8S9VZG6-F1
#
_cell.length_a   1.000
_cell.length_b   1.000
_cell.length_c   1.000
_cell.angle_alpha   90.00
_cell.angle_beta   90.00
_cell.angle_gamma   90.00
#
_symmetry.space_group_name_H-M   'P 1'
#
loop_
_entity.id
_entity.type
_entity.pdbx_description
1 polymer ?
#
loop_
_entity_poly.entity_id
_entity_poly.type
_entity_poly.pdbx_seq_one_letter_code
_entity_poly.pdbx_strand_id
1 'polypeptide(L)'
;MIEEVAYILLIRSIADDFNNHPIKVIRDNPEVVRKYTDKLHKAITIIFSMGNLSVLDTPAELFFSMVEKMQHGLLTRDALYLAVMDQNNIQNIASFDSDFDRVDQIMRWGI
;
A
#
# COMPACT_ATOMS: atom_id res chain seq x y z
N MET A 1 1.43 -0.13 1.52
CA MET A 1 1.61 0.93 2.54
C MET A 1 0.28 1.66 2.75
N ILE A 2 0.13 2.49 3.79
CA ILE A 2 -1.16 3.10 4.16
C ILE A 2 -1.68 4.11 3.12
N GLU A 3 -0.79 4.81 2.42
CA GLU A 3 -1.15 5.74 1.35
C GLU A 3 -1.80 5.03 0.15
N GLU A 4 -1.37 3.80 -0.14
CA GLU A 4 -2.01 2.98 -1.17
C GLU A 4 -3.45 2.61 -0.77
N VAL A 5 -3.67 2.23 0.49
CA VAL A 5 -5.02 1.96 1.01
C VAL A 5 -5.88 3.22 0.88
N ALA A 6 -5.37 4.38 1.30
CA ALA A 6 -6.08 5.65 1.17
C ALA A 6 -6.39 6.00 -0.29
N TYR A 7 -5.42 5.79 -1.20
CA TYR A 7 -5.58 6.02 -2.63
C TYR A 7 -6.64 5.10 -3.25
N ILE A 8 -6.60 3.79 -2.97
CA ILE A 8 -7.58 2.82 -3.48
C ILE A 8 -8.98 3.18 -2.96
N LEU A 9 -9.13 3.51 -1.68
CA LEU A 9 -10.41 3.94 -1.10
C LEU A 9 -10.95 5.21 -1.75
N LEU A 10 -10.09 6.19 -2.05
CA LEU A 10 -10.47 7.41 -2.73
C LEU A 10 -10.94 7.12 -4.16
N ILE A 11 -10.11 6.44 -4.95
CA ILE A 11 -10.40 6.09 -6.35
C ILE A 11 -11.69 5.27 -6.45
N ARG A 12 -11.88 4.30 -5.55
CA ARG A 12 -13.09 3.49 -5.54
C ARG A 12 -14.33 4.31 -5.18
N SER A 13 -14.23 5.18 -4.18
CA SER A 13 -15.36 6.04 -3.78
C SER A 13 -15.77 6.99 -4.90
N ILE A 14 -14.81 7.52 -5.66
CA ILE A 14 -15.09 8.35 -6.84
C ILE A 14 -15.70 7.50 -7.97
N ALA A 15 -15.21 6.28 -8.19
CA ALA A 15 -15.78 5.37 -9.20
C ALA A 15 -17.25 5.01 -8.90
N ASP A 16 -17.59 4.83 -7.63
CA ASP A 16 -18.95 4.48 -7.21
C ASP A 16 -19.92 5.68 -7.39
N ASP A 17 -19.45 6.91 -7.16
CA ASP A 17 -20.26 8.13 -7.26
C ASP A 17 -20.34 8.72 -8.69
N PHE A 18 -19.38 8.39 -9.56
CA PHE A 18 -19.26 8.96 -10.90
C PHE A 18 -19.19 7.86 -11.96
N ASN A 19 -20.03 7.94 -12.99
CA ASN A 19 -20.03 7.01 -14.12
C ASN A 19 -18.91 7.31 -15.15
N ASN A 20 -17.71 7.63 -14.65
CA ASN A 20 -16.55 8.02 -15.45
C ASN A 20 -15.26 7.55 -14.76
N HIS A 21 -14.15 7.50 -15.49
CA HIS A 21 -12.87 7.08 -14.94
C HIS A 21 -12.44 8.03 -13.80
N PRO A 22 -12.17 7.53 -12.58
CA PRO A 22 -11.94 8.38 -11.39
C PRO A 22 -10.82 9.41 -11.56
N ILE A 23 -9.72 9.01 -12.21
CA ILE A 23 -8.59 9.90 -12.50
C ILE A 23 -8.99 11.06 -13.41
N LYS A 24 -9.91 10.82 -14.35
CA LYS A 24 -10.43 11.87 -15.22
C LYS A 24 -11.29 12.85 -14.41
N VAL A 25 -12.16 12.34 -13.54
CA VAL A 25 -12.98 13.17 -12.63
C VAL A 25 -12.11 14.06 -11.76
N ILE A 26 -11.04 13.51 -11.14
CA ILE A 26 -10.10 14.29 -10.31
C ILE A 26 -9.37 15.34 -11.14
N ARG A 27 -8.94 14.99 -12.36
CA ARG A 27 -8.21 15.92 -13.24
C ARG A 27 -9.09 17.10 -13.68
N ASP A 28 -10.33 16.81 -14.04
CA ASP A 28 -11.29 17.80 -14.52
C ASP A 28 -11.86 18.64 -13.35
N ASN A 29 -11.91 18.07 -12.14
CA ASN A 29 -12.40 18.73 -10.93
C ASN A 29 -11.66 18.24 -9.65
N PRO A 30 -10.49 18.80 -9.31
CA PRO A 30 -9.71 18.37 -8.15
C PRO A 30 -10.42 18.52 -6.81
N GLU A 31 -11.36 19.47 -6.71
CA GLU A 31 -12.15 19.75 -5.50
C GLU A 31 -13.01 18.56 -5.07
N VAL A 32 -13.32 17.63 -5.99
CA VAL A 32 -14.07 16.41 -5.70
C VAL A 32 -13.43 15.58 -4.59
N VAL A 33 -12.10 15.64 -4.43
CA VAL A 33 -11.36 14.90 -3.40
C VAL A 33 -11.80 15.32 -2.00
N ARG A 34 -12.13 16.61 -1.80
CA ARG A 34 -12.58 17.14 -0.49
C ARG A 34 -13.85 16.45 0.01
N LYS A 35 -14.72 15.98 -0.89
CA LYS A 35 -15.95 15.25 -0.51
C LYS A 35 -15.66 13.96 0.27
N TYR A 36 -14.49 13.36 0.08
CA TYR A 36 -14.16 12.05 0.64
C TYR A 36 -13.21 12.10 1.84
N THR A 37 -12.74 13.28 2.26
CA THR A 37 -11.76 13.40 3.35
C THR A 37 -12.28 12.81 4.65
N ASP A 38 -13.55 13.04 5.00
CA ASP A 38 -14.14 12.50 6.23
C ASP A 38 -14.27 10.98 6.17
N LYS A 39 -14.60 10.43 5.00
CA LYS A 39 -14.70 8.98 4.79
C LYS A 39 -13.32 8.33 4.90
N LEU A 40 -12.31 8.92 4.27
CA LEU A 40 -10.92 8.47 4.35
C LEU A 40 -10.38 8.56 5.78
N HIS A 41 -10.62 9.68 6.46
CA HIS A 41 -10.21 9.86 7.84
C HIS A 41 -10.78 8.76 8.74
N LYS A 42 -12.09 8.50 8.66
CA LYS A 42 -12.73 7.42 9.42
C LYS A 42 -12.12 6.04 9.12
N ALA A 43 -11.92 5.72 7.84
CA ALA A 43 -11.33 4.44 7.44
C ALA A 43 -9.91 4.27 7.98
N ILE A 44 -9.08 5.31 7.87
CA ILE A 44 -7.71 5.32 8.39
C ILE A 44 -7.72 5.19 9.91
N THR A 45 -8.53 5.96 10.63
CA THR A 45 -8.66 5.85 12.08
C THR A 45 -9.04 4.43 12.53
N ILE A 46 -9.96 3.77 11.82
CA ILE A 46 -10.33 2.38 12.12
C ILE A 46 -9.11 1.46 12.00
N ILE A 47 -8.35 1.55 10.90
CA ILE A 47 -7.13 0.75 10.69
C ILE A 47 -6.14 0.96 11.84
N PHE A 48 -5.83 2.22 12.17
CA PHE A 48 -4.89 2.55 13.24
C PHE A 48 -5.41 2.22 14.66
N SER A 49 -6.71 2.01 14.83
CA SER A 49 -7.32 1.63 16.11
C SER A 49 -7.37 0.12 16.36
N MET A 50 -7.00 -0.70 15.37
CA MET A 50 -6.99 -2.16 15.51
C MET A 50 -5.84 -2.59 16.42
N GLY A 51 -6.16 -3.08 17.63
CA GLY A 51 -5.15 -3.46 18.63
C GLY A 51 -4.24 -4.63 18.22
N ASN A 52 -4.58 -5.35 17.16
CA ASN A 52 -3.80 -6.45 16.59
C ASN A 52 -3.12 -6.08 15.25
N LEU A 53 -3.09 -4.79 14.90
CA LEU A 53 -2.43 -4.28 13.70
C LEU A 53 -1.38 -3.24 14.09
N SER A 54 -0.13 -3.47 13.68
CA SER A 54 0.95 -2.50 13.80
C SER A 54 1.29 -1.93 12.43
N VAL A 55 1.24 -0.61 12.30
CA VAL A 55 1.73 0.09 11.11
C VAL A 55 3.19 0.45 11.33
N LEU A 56 4.06 -0.07 10.48
CA LEU A 56 5.50 0.14 10.57
C LEU A 56 5.91 1.40 9.79
N ASP A 57 6.86 2.14 10.33
CA ASP A 57 7.44 3.30 9.65
C ASP A 57 8.28 2.85 8.44
N THR A 58 8.48 3.79 7.51
CA THR A 58 9.37 3.60 6.36
C THR A 58 10.44 4.70 6.38
N PRO A 59 11.53 4.51 7.15
CA PRO A 59 12.63 5.47 7.19
C PRO A 59 13.30 5.65 5.83
N ALA A 60 13.91 6.82 5.61
CA ALA A 60 14.51 7.17 4.32
C ALA A 60 15.67 6.23 3.92
N GLU A 61 16.38 5.68 4.90
CA GLU A 61 17.45 4.71 4.71
C GLU A 61 16.96 3.39 4.06
N LEU A 62 15.68 3.03 4.20
CA LEU A 62 15.12 1.84 3.56
C LEU A 62 15.08 1.94 2.03
N PHE A 63 15.14 3.15 1.46
CA PHE A 63 15.15 3.30 0.00
C PHE A 63 16.43 2.74 -0.63
N PHE A 64 17.55 2.71 0.09
CA PHE A 64 18.76 2.02 -0.40
C PHE A 64 18.56 0.51 -0.38
N SER A 65 18.04 -0.04 0.71
CA SER A 65 17.72 -1.47 0.81
C SER A 65 16.69 -1.88 -0.25
N MET A 66 15.67 -1.06 -0.50
CA MET A 66 14.70 -1.27 -1.58
C MET A 66 15.38 -1.47 -2.94
N VAL A 67 16.33 -0.61 -3.31
CA VAL A 67 17.07 -0.75 -4.58
C VAL A 67 17.83 -2.08 -4.64
N GLU A 68 18.41 -2.53 -3.53
CA GLU A 68 19.04 -3.85 -3.44
C GLU A 68 18.01 -4.98 -3.60
N LYS A 69 16.82 -4.90 -2.96
CA LYS A 69 15.77 -5.93 -3.08
C LYS A 69 15.18 -6.02 -4.49
N MET A 70 15.27 -4.97 -5.31
CA MET A 70 14.85 -5.02 -6.73
C MET A 70 15.64 -6.05 -7.54
N GLN A 71 16.81 -6.52 -7.08
CA GLN A 71 17.56 -7.60 -7.73
C GLN A 71 16.78 -8.92 -7.83
N HIS A 72 15.74 -9.11 -7.00
CA HIS A 72 14.80 -10.24 -7.09
C HIS A 72 13.79 -10.09 -8.25
N GLY A 73 13.92 -9.07 -9.10
CA GLY A 73 12.98 -8.77 -10.18
C GLY A 73 11.67 -8.16 -9.70
N LEU A 74 11.66 -7.57 -8.51
CA LEU A 74 10.48 -6.93 -7.91
C LEU A 74 10.34 -5.48 -8.37
N LEU A 75 9.11 -5.00 -8.46
CA LEU A 75 8.84 -3.58 -8.64
C LEU A 75 9.20 -2.81 -7.36
N THR A 76 9.41 -1.49 -7.52
CA THR A 76 9.87 -0.60 -6.44
C THR A 76 9.05 -0.74 -5.16
N ARG A 77 7.73 -0.88 -5.27
CA ARG A 77 6.83 -1.02 -4.13
C ARG A 77 7.06 -2.35 -3.38
N ASP A 78 7.11 -3.46 -4.09
CA ASP A 78 7.28 -4.78 -3.49
C ASP A 78 8.68 -4.95 -2.90
N ALA A 79 9.68 -4.38 -3.57
CA ALA A 79 11.03 -4.28 -3.04
C ALA A 79 11.09 -3.45 -1.75
N LEU A 80 10.28 -2.39 -1.62
CA LEU A 80 10.19 -1.59 -0.40
C LEU A 80 9.49 -2.36 0.72
N TYR A 81 8.47 -3.17 0.41
CA TYR A 81 7.85 -4.08 1.38
C TYR A 81 8.88 -5.05 1.94
N LEU A 82 9.73 -5.63 1.07
CA LEU A 82 10.82 -6.48 1.52
C LEU A 82 11.85 -5.74 2.39
N ALA A 83 12.20 -4.50 2.05
CA ALA A 83 13.12 -3.70 2.86
C ALA A 83 12.57 -3.45 4.28
N VAL A 84 11.28 -3.09 4.38
CA VAL A 84 10.58 -2.94 5.66
C VAL A 84 10.54 -4.27 6.43
N MET A 85 10.21 -5.37 5.75
CA MET A 85 10.15 -6.70 6.35
C MET A 85 11.50 -7.14 6.91
N ASP A 86 12.58 -6.95 6.14
CA ASP A 86 13.95 -7.31 6.51
C ASP A 86 14.41 -6.52 7.76
N GLN A 87 14.18 -5.20 7.80
CA GLN A 87 14.49 -4.37 8.97
C GLN A 87 13.77 -4.86 10.24
N ASN A 88 12.57 -5.42 10.10
CA ASN A 88 11.73 -5.85 11.21
C ASN A 88 11.78 -7.37 11.47
N ASN A 89 12.69 -8.11 10.82
CA ASN A 89 12.80 -9.57 10.91
C ASN A 89 11.49 -10.32 10.58
N ILE A 90 10.72 -9.80 9.61
CA ILE A 90 9.46 -10.41 9.17
C ILE A 90 9.75 -11.27 7.94
N GLN A 91 9.38 -12.55 8.01
CA GLN A 91 9.59 -13.50 6.91
C GLN A 91 8.28 -13.97 6.27
N ASN A 92 7.13 -13.65 6.86
CA ASN A 92 5.83 -14.09 6.36
C ASN A 92 5.09 -12.88 5.77
N ILE A 93 4.64 -12.98 4.52
CA ILE A 93 3.84 -11.95 3.86
C ILE A 93 2.47 -12.48 3.47
N ALA A 94 1.41 -11.78 3.85
CA ALA A 94 0.06 -12.05 3.34
C ALA A 94 -0.12 -11.28 2.02
N SER A 95 -0.05 -11.98 0.89
CA SER A 95 -0.14 -11.35 -0.45
C SER A 95 -0.64 -12.32 -1.52
N PHE A 96 -1.42 -11.79 -2.46
CA PHE A 96 -1.82 -12.49 -3.69
C PHE A 96 -0.80 -12.35 -4.82
N ASP A 97 0.24 -11.53 -4.63
CA ASP A 97 1.26 -11.32 -5.65
C ASP A 97 2.30 -12.46 -5.61
N SER A 98 2.32 -13.28 -6.65
CA SER A 98 3.27 -14.39 -6.79
C SER A 98 4.72 -13.94 -6.97
N ASP A 99 4.99 -12.65 -7.22
CA ASP A 99 6.35 -12.17 -7.41
C ASP A 99 7.21 -12.31 -6.15
N PHE A 100 6.59 -12.35 -4.95
CA PHE A 100 7.29 -12.67 -3.70
C PHE A 100 7.81 -14.11 -3.64
N ASP A 101 7.30 -15.03 -4.46
CA ASP A 101 7.78 -16.42 -4.53
C ASP A 101 9.21 -16.51 -5.12
N ARG A 102 9.75 -15.40 -5.67
CA ARG A 102 11.13 -15.29 -6.17
C ARG A 102 12.17 -15.02 -5.08
N VAL A 103 11.74 -14.90 -3.82
CA VAL A 103 12.54 -14.41 -2.70
C VAL A 103 12.63 -15.51 -1.65
N ASP A 104 13.72 -16.27 -1.67
CA ASP A 104 13.90 -17.50 -0.87
C ASP A 104 13.68 -17.29 0.64
N GLN A 105 14.01 -16.11 1.16
CA GLN A 105 13.90 -15.78 2.58
C GLN A 105 12.47 -15.41 3.04
N ILE A 106 11.49 -15.38 2.14
CA ILE A 106 10.10 -14.99 2.43
C ILE A 106 9.14 -16.13 2.15
N MET A 107 8.17 -16.32 3.06
CA MET A 107 7.03 -17.20 2.90
C MET A 107 5.78 -16.38 2.57
N ARG A 108 5.25 -16.55 1.36
CA ARG A 108 3.99 -15.93 0.96
C ARG A 108 2.80 -16.78 1.40
N TRP A 109 1.85 -16.12 2.06
CA TRP A 109 0.54 -16.64 2.44
C TRP A 109 -0.53 -15.96 1.59
N GLY A 110 -1.23 -16.74 0.79
CA GLY A 110 -2.32 -16.28 -0.06
C GLY A 110 -3.05 -17.49 -0.63
N ILE A 111 -4.33 -17.34 -0.96
CA ILE A 111 -5.08 -18.37 -1.69
C ILE A 111 -4.74 -18.25 -3.17
#